data_AF-A0A258SJ17-F1
#
_entry.id   AF-A0A258SJ17-F1
#
_cell.length_a   1.000
_cell.length_b   1.000
_cell.length_c   1.000
_cell.angle_alpha   90.00
_cell.angle_beta   90.00
_cell.angle_gamma   90.00
#
_symmetry.space_group_name_H-M   'P 1'
#
loop_
_entity.id
_entity.type
_entity.pdbx_description
1 polymer ?
#
loop_
_entity_poly.entity_id
_entity_poly.type
_entity_poly.pdbx_seq_one_letter_code
_entity_poly.pdbx_strand_id
1 'polypeptide(L)'
;MAPGVSIISDFPVSYWLAGIVLGSFAIEAGVRIREKWSVPALMVYLTVFGWYMVEPIISSEMRDFPSEAISGGYICVLIFVCAFRLFCTPIAKAMAPRESMAINARDIPVETVLIVTTVIWLVLLAYGTARMDGDLFAALFPVEARSGNSMWLRAAGADAGKLGFVVSVAGYMYTLVLSLFGMILPILKRRSYQILCILLILISWPYAFLQGSRNIALAVFIPMIFSFVFFSKIRVFMKILIAICAAFFLEWSMRQIISYRNFGFDYRGEIENIGHSGLNMATELTYCRSFVENEVLQKTYGSHILADMLNFIPRVIWTDKPLLGIDYAIARGYGGGTSDIGVVATISSGMIGQGVLEFGPYIGPIFSAMLMALWSGWLSRLYAQGTVTRVCLFLVGMGLTFNLGRNITLLVLWPMVFAFGLVLVLEYYARRRRTLPDRVAFDL
;
A
#
# COMPACT_ATOMS: atom_id res chain seq x y z
N MET A 1 17.77 -3.91 -36.59
CA MET A 1 17.82 -5.36 -36.24
C MET A 1 18.75 -5.50 -35.05
N ALA A 2 18.19 -5.67 -33.85
CA ALA A 2 18.97 -5.91 -32.63
C ALA A 2 19.10 -7.43 -32.41
N PRO A 3 20.29 -7.94 -32.08
CA PRO A 3 20.52 -9.36 -31.90
C PRO A 3 19.75 -9.86 -30.68
N GLY A 4 19.18 -11.06 -30.80
CA GLY A 4 18.52 -11.74 -29.70
C GLY A 4 19.50 -12.04 -28.58
N VAL A 5 19.49 -11.19 -27.55
CA VAL A 5 20.09 -11.47 -26.24
C VAL A 5 19.01 -12.17 -25.44
N SER A 6 19.26 -13.41 -25.01
CA SER A 6 18.37 -14.16 -24.15
C SER A 6 18.25 -13.48 -22.79
N ILE A 7 17.23 -12.61 -22.63
CA ILE A 7 16.86 -11.85 -21.42
C ILE A 7 16.78 -12.73 -20.14
N ILE A 8 16.71 -14.05 -20.31
CA ILE A 8 16.47 -15.07 -19.30
C ILE A 8 17.77 -15.77 -18.86
N SER A 9 18.84 -15.78 -19.66
CA SER A 9 20.05 -16.57 -19.36
C SER A 9 20.99 -15.96 -18.32
N ASP A 10 20.86 -14.65 -18.04
CA ASP A 10 21.88 -13.90 -17.28
C ASP A 10 21.57 -13.82 -15.77
N PHE A 11 20.39 -14.30 -15.35
CA PHE A 11 20.03 -14.33 -13.94
C PHE A 11 20.66 -15.53 -13.20
N PRO A 12 21.14 -15.33 -11.96
CA PRO A 12 21.75 -16.41 -11.17
C PRO A 12 20.73 -17.51 -10.84
N VAL A 13 21.21 -18.70 -10.54
CA VAL A 13 20.36 -19.87 -10.20
C VAL A 13 19.39 -19.57 -9.05
N SER A 14 19.78 -18.74 -8.09
CA SER A 14 18.95 -18.31 -6.96
C SER A 14 17.69 -17.54 -7.40
N TYR A 15 17.73 -16.78 -8.50
CA TYR A 15 16.56 -16.13 -9.10
C TYR A 15 15.51 -17.16 -9.51
N TRP A 16 15.94 -18.15 -10.31
CA TRP A 16 15.08 -19.21 -10.82
C TRP A 16 14.52 -20.07 -9.69
N LEU A 17 15.36 -20.40 -8.70
CA LEU A 17 14.94 -21.16 -7.53
C LEU A 17 13.87 -20.39 -6.73
N ALA A 18 14.08 -19.10 -6.47
CA ALA A 18 13.09 -18.26 -5.80
C ALA A 18 11.77 -18.20 -6.58
N GLY A 19 11.84 -18.08 -7.92
CA GLY A 19 10.67 -18.11 -8.80
C GLY A 19 9.90 -19.44 -8.75
N ILE A 20 10.60 -20.57 -8.80
CA ILE A 20 9.99 -21.92 -8.71
C ILE A 20 9.30 -22.13 -7.37
N VAL A 21 9.96 -21.76 -6.27
CA VAL A 21 9.40 -21.91 -4.91
C VAL A 21 8.18 -21.00 -4.73
N LEU A 22 8.28 -19.73 -5.17
CA LEU A 22 7.17 -18.78 -5.16
C LEU A 22 5.98 -19.30 -5.97
N GLY A 23 6.23 -19.80 -7.19
CA GLY A 23 5.21 -20.37 -8.06
C GLY A 23 4.55 -21.61 -7.43
N SER A 24 5.34 -22.48 -6.83
CA SER A 24 4.84 -23.70 -6.17
C SER A 24 3.89 -23.37 -5.01
N PHE A 25 4.25 -22.41 -4.15
CA PHE A 25 3.37 -21.99 -3.06
C PHE A 25 2.15 -21.17 -3.53
N ALA A 26 2.30 -20.40 -4.61
CA ALA A 26 1.15 -19.72 -5.24
C ALA A 26 0.15 -20.73 -5.83
N ILE A 27 0.64 -21.79 -6.50
CA ILE A 27 -0.19 -22.89 -7.00
C ILE A 27 -0.87 -23.61 -5.83
N GLU A 28 -0.14 -23.92 -4.75
CA GLU A 28 -0.72 -24.53 -3.55
C GLU A 28 -1.87 -23.68 -2.98
N ALA A 29 -1.66 -22.38 -2.81
CA ALA A 29 -2.69 -21.46 -2.34
C ALA A 29 -3.88 -21.38 -3.32
N GLY A 30 -3.62 -21.41 -4.63
CA GLY A 30 -4.66 -21.45 -5.66
C GLY A 30 -5.50 -22.74 -5.64
N VAL A 31 -4.87 -23.91 -5.47
CA VAL A 31 -5.57 -25.18 -5.30
C VAL A 31 -6.42 -25.18 -4.02
N ARG A 32 -5.90 -24.56 -2.95
CA ARG A 32 -6.56 -24.42 -1.65
C ARG A 32 -7.31 -23.11 -1.50
N ILE A 33 -7.80 -22.49 -2.58
CA ILE A 33 -8.42 -21.14 -2.53
C ILE A 33 -9.64 -21.05 -1.60
N ARG A 34 -10.28 -22.19 -1.30
CA ARG A 34 -11.39 -22.29 -0.34
C ARG A 34 -10.95 -22.14 1.12
N GLU A 35 -9.68 -22.36 1.42
CA GLU A 35 -9.14 -22.12 2.76
C GLU A 35 -8.97 -20.62 3.02
N LYS A 36 -9.34 -20.18 4.22
CA LYS A 36 -9.38 -18.75 4.61
C LYS A 36 -8.02 -18.04 4.54
N TRP A 37 -6.91 -18.78 4.63
CA TRP A 37 -5.55 -18.23 4.56
C TRP A 37 -5.06 -18.02 3.12
N SER A 38 -5.63 -18.75 2.16
CA SER A 38 -5.09 -18.86 0.81
C SER A 38 -5.21 -17.58 0.01
N VAL A 39 -6.35 -16.88 0.10
CA VAL A 39 -6.57 -15.64 -0.66
C VAL A 39 -5.60 -14.53 -0.20
N PRO A 40 -5.49 -14.19 1.10
CA PRO A 40 -4.45 -13.28 1.59
C PRO A 40 -3.02 -13.70 1.22
N ALA A 41 -2.69 -14.99 1.35
CA ALA A 41 -1.36 -15.50 1.03
C ALA A 41 -1.03 -15.34 -0.47
N LEU A 42 -1.98 -15.62 -1.36
CA LEU A 42 -1.84 -15.41 -2.79
C LEU A 42 -1.48 -13.96 -3.13
N MET A 43 -2.01 -12.99 -2.39
CA MET A 43 -1.66 -11.57 -2.61
C MET A 43 -0.25 -11.23 -2.18
N VAL A 44 0.23 -11.83 -1.09
CA VAL A 44 1.64 -11.66 -0.69
C VAL A 44 2.53 -12.26 -1.77
N TYR A 45 2.21 -13.45 -2.29
CA TYR A 45 2.96 -14.06 -3.39
C TYR A 45 2.91 -13.22 -4.67
N LEU A 46 1.74 -12.68 -5.04
CA LEU A 46 1.59 -11.79 -6.20
C LEU A 46 2.42 -10.51 -6.02
N THR A 47 2.44 -9.97 -4.80
CA THR A 47 3.22 -8.77 -4.45
C THR A 47 4.72 -9.06 -4.57
N VAL A 48 5.18 -10.20 -4.07
CA VAL A 48 6.59 -10.63 -4.22
C VAL A 48 6.92 -10.85 -5.71
N PHE A 49 6.03 -11.51 -6.45
CA PHE A 49 6.21 -11.75 -7.87
C PHE A 49 6.35 -10.43 -8.66
N GLY A 50 5.43 -9.48 -8.44
CA GLY A 50 5.45 -8.19 -9.13
C GLY A 50 6.73 -7.38 -8.83
N TRP A 51 7.08 -7.26 -7.54
CA TRP A 51 8.18 -6.40 -7.11
C TRP A 51 9.57 -7.02 -7.23
N TYR A 52 9.69 -8.35 -7.16
CA TYR A 52 10.98 -9.04 -7.11
C TYR A 52 11.25 -9.97 -8.28
N MET A 53 10.24 -10.39 -9.06
CA MET A 53 10.46 -11.27 -10.23
C MET A 53 10.23 -10.54 -11.55
N VAL A 54 9.14 -9.78 -11.65
CA VAL A 54 8.78 -9.09 -12.90
C VAL A 54 9.60 -7.81 -13.10
N GLU A 55 9.76 -7.02 -12.06
CA GLU A 55 10.48 -5.74 -12.11
C GLU A 55 11.93 -5.85 -12.68
N PRO A 56 12.78 -6.80 -12.24
CA PRO A 56 14.12 -7.04 -12.81
C PRO A 56 14.18 -7.28 -14.32
N ILE A 57 13.11 -7.85 -14.89
CA ILE A 57 13.05 -8.16 -16.32
C ILE A 57 12.77 -6.86 -17.11
N ILE A 58 12.04 -5.94 -16.49
CA ILE A 58 11.63 -4.67 -17.08
C ILE A 58 12.70 -3.59 -16.86
N SER A 59 13.33 -3.56 -15.69
CA SER A 59 14.34 -2.56 -15.34
C SER A 59 15.73 -2.96 -15.82
N SER A 60 16.49 -2.00 -16.33
CA SER A 60 17.88 -2.22 -16.76
C SER A 60 18.87 -2.12 -15.58
N GLU A 61 18.50 -1.48 -14.48
CA GLU A 61 19.37 -1.18 -13.33
C GLU A 61 19.95 -2.43 -12.65
N MET A 62 19.23 -3.56 -12.71
CA MET A 62 19.74 -4.80 -12.08
C MET A 62 20.96 -5.37 -12.83
N ARG A 63 21.18 -4.97 -14.09
CA ARG A 63 22.31 -5.46 -14.91
C ARG A 63 23.65 -4.85 -14.53
N ASP A 64 23.63 -3.73 -13.79
CA ASP A 64 24.84 -3.05 -13.34
C ASP A 64 25.50 -3.74 -12.14
N PHE A 65 24.82 -4.74 -11.55
CA PHE A 65 25.30 -5.46 -10.38
C PHE A 65 26.10 -6.72 -10.77
N PRO A 66 27.14 -7.08 -9.98
CA PRO A 66 27.79 -8.37 -10.13
C PRO A 66 26.82 -9.51 -9.81
N SER A 67 26.95 -10.63 -10.53
CA SER A 67 26.06 -11.81 -10.40
C SER A 67 25.99 -12.33 -8.95
N GLU A 68 27.06 -12.20 -8.18
CA GLU A 68 27.11 -12.58 -6.76
C GLU A 68 26.18 -11.71 -5.89
N ALA A 69 26.16 -10.39 -6.10
CA ALA A 69 25.27 -9.49 -5.36
C ALA A 69 23.81 -9.76 -5.70
N ILE A 70 23.49 -9.97 -6.99
CA ILE A 70 22.15 -10.36 -7.44
C ILE A 70 21.76 -11.68 -6.80
N SER A 71 22.65 -12.68 -6.83
CA SER A 71 22.40 -13.99 -6.23
C SER A 71 22.07 -13.87 -4.75
N GLY A 72 22.83 -13.01 -4.07
CA GLY A 72 22.62 -12.71 -2.67
C GLY A 72 21.25 -12.07 -2.36
N GLY A 73 20.81 -11.12 -3.19
CA GLY A 73 19.46 -10.55 -3.08
C GLY A 73 18.37 -11.62 -3.19
N TYR A 74 18.49 -12.54 -4.16
CA TYR A 74 17.49 -13.60 -4.36
C TYR A 74 17.51 -14.71 -3.31
N ILE A 75 18.64 -14.94 -2.64
CA ILE A 75 18.66 -15.79 -1.43
C ILE A 75 17.77 -15.17 -0.34
N CYS A 76 17.79 -13.84 -0.18
CA CYS A 76 16.90 -13.17 0.78
C CYS A 76 15.43 -13.33 0.39
N VAL A 77 15.11 -13.24 -0.91
CA VAL A 77 13.75 -13.49 -1.42
C VAL A 77 13.32 -14.94 -1.16
N LEU A 78 14.20 -15.91 -1.41
CA LEU A 78 13.93 -17.32 -1.15
C LEU A 78 13.66 -17.58 0.34
N ILE A 79 14.49 -17.03 1.23
CA ILE A 79 14.31 -17.12 2.69
C ILE A 79 12.95 -16.52 3.08
N PHE A 80 12.63 -15.33 2.58
CA PHE A 80 11.35 -14.67 2.84
C PHE A 80 10.16 -15.56 2.44
N VAL A 81 10.17 -16.09 1.22
CA VAL A 81 9.05 -16.89 0.68
C VAL A 81 8.86 -18.18 1.49
N CYS A 82 9.94 -18.89 1.81
CA CYS A 82 9.91 -20.10 2.63
C CYS A 82 9.42 -19.80 4.06
N ALA A 83 9.96 -18.76 4.71
CA ALA A 83 9.55 -18.36 6.05
C ALA A 83 8.08 -17.91 6.07
N PHE A 84 7.63 -17.15 5.07
CA PHE A 84 6.25 -16.69 4.99
C PHE A 84 5.29 -17.87 4.89
N ARG A 85 5.60 -18.85 4.03
CA ARG A 85 4.80 -20.07 3.92
C ARG A 85 4.72 -20.84 5.24
N LEU A 86 5.84 -20.94 5.97
CA LEU A 86 5.90 -21.60 7.27
C LEU A 86 4.99 -20.91 8.30
N PHE A 87 4.97 -19.58 8.32
CA PHE A 87 4.22 -18.79 9.29
C PHE A 87 2.74 -18.55 8.92
N CYS A 88 2.39 -18.47 7.62
CA CYS A 88 1.08 -17.97 7.21
C CYS A 88 -0.07 -18.85 7.72
N THR A 89 0.06 -20.17 7.62
CA THR A 89 -0.98 -21.11 8.05
C THR A 89 -1.18 -21.13 9.57
N PRO A 90 -0.15 -21.33 10.41
CA PRO A 90 -0.33 -21.34 11.86
C PRO A 90 -0.86 -20.00 12.39
N ILE A 91 -0.37 -18.87 11.86
CA ILE A 91 -0.85 -17.54 12.27
C ILE A 91 -2.31 -17.33 11.85
N ALA A 92 -2.68 -17.66 10.61
CA ALA A 92 -4.07 -17.53 10.16
C ALA A 92 -5.03 -18.41 10.99
N LYS A 93 -4.60 -19.61 11.39
CA LYS A 93 -5.36 -20.48 12.31
C LYS A 93 -5.47 -19.87 13.70
N ALA A 94 -4.38 -19.34 14.26
CA ALA A 94 -4.37 -18.71 15.58
C ALA A 94 -5.23 -17.45 15.63
N MET A 95 -5.30 -16.68 14.54
CA MET A 95 -6.08 -15.44 14.44
C MET A 95 -7.53 -15.66 14.01
N ALA A 96 -7.92 -16.90 13.66
CA ALA A 96 -9.25 -17.23 13.21
C ALA A 96 -10.31 -16.72 14.21
N PRO A 97 -11.42 -16.15 13.73
CA PRO A 97 -12.47 -15.66 14.62
C PRO A 97 -13.01 -16.84 15.44
N ARG A 98 -13.00 -16.70 16.78
CA ARG A 98 -13.69 -17.64 17.67
C ARG A 98 -15.19 -17.55 17.38
N GLU A 99 -15.89 -18.69 17.30
CA GLU A 99 -17.33 -18.74 16.99
C GLU A 99 -18.18 -17.87 17.93
N SER A 100 -17.80 -17.75 19.21
CA SER A 100 -18.44 -16.87 20.20
C SER A 100 -18.30 -15.37 19.92
N MET A 101 -17.35 -15.00 19.04
CA MET A 101 -17.01 -13.63 18.66
C MET A 101 -17.30 -13.38 17.17
N ALA A 102 -17.94 -14.33 16.48
CA ALA A 102 -18.69 -14.08 15.26
C ALA A 102 -19.88 -13.21 15.66
N ILE A 103 -19.58 -11.93 15.88
CA ILE A 103 -20.56 -10.92 16.18
C ILE A 103 -21.61 -11.05 15.08
N ASN A 104 -22.86 -11.34 15.48
CA ASN A 104 -24.08 -11.09 14.73
C ASN A 104 -24.19 -9.58 14.40
N ALA A 105 -23.19 -9.03 13.74
CA ALA A 105 -23.16 -7.68 13.25
C ALA A 105 -24.13 -7.71 12.08
N ARG A 106 -25.29 -7.08 12.26
CA ARG A 106 -26.22 -6.80 11.16
C ARG A 106 -25.41 -6.37 9.96
N ASP A 107 -25.74 -6.90 8.78
CA ASP A 107 -25.22 -6.38 7.53
C ASP A 107 -25.59 -4.90 7.44
N ILE A 108 -24.59 -4.03 7.67
CA ILE A 108 -24.72 -2.62 7.38
C ILE A 108 -24.85 -2.53 5.86
N PRO A 109 -25.93 -1.94 5.33
CA PRO A 109 -26.09 -1.85 3.89
C PRO A 109 -24.96 -1.02 3.31
N VAL A 110 -24.49 -1.43 2.13
CA VAL A 110 -23.36 -0.81 1.43
C VAL A 110 -23.64 0.67 1.16
N GLU A 111 -24.90 1.03 0.96
CA GLU A 111 -25.37 2.40 0.80
C GLU A 111 -25.06 3.28 2.04
N THR A 112 -25.18 2.74 3.26
CA THR A 112 -24.80 3.47 4.47
C THR A 112 -23.30 3.71 4.54
N VAL A 113 -22.50 2.72 4.12
CA VAL A 113 -21.05 2.89 4.03
C VAL A 113 -20.69 4.01 3.05
N LEU A 114 -21.35 4.06 1.89
CA LEU A 114 -21.16 5.14 0.91
C LEU A 114 -21.51 6.51 1.52
N ILE A 115 -22.69 6.66 2.13
CA ILE A 115 -23.12 7.94 2.72
C ILE A 115 -22.15 8.41 3.80
N VAL A 116 -21.75 7.54 4.73
CA VAL A 116 -20.80 7.89 5.79
C VAL A 116 -19.45 8.29 5.19
N THR A 117 -18.98 7.55 4.17
CA THR A 117 -17.74 7.86 3.47
C THR A 117 -17.81 9.21 2.76
N THR A 118 -18.94 9.55 2.14
CA THR A 118 -19.19 10.87 1.53
C THR A 118 -19.18 12.00 2.56
N VAL A 119 -19.77 11.80 3.75
CA VAL A 119 -19.74 12.81 4.81
C VAL A 119 -18.30 13.05 5.29
N ILE A 120 -17.53 11.98 5.52
CA ILE A 120 -16.12 12.08 5.90
C ILE A 120 -15.33 12.80 4.79
N TRP A 121 -15.58 12.44 3.53
CA TRP A 121 -14.96 13.09 2.37
C TRP A 121 -15.22 14.60 2.35
N LEU A 122 -16.48 15.04 2.55
CA LEU A 122 -16.84 16.46 2.56
C LEU A 122 -16.15 17.23 3.69
N VAL A 123 -16.07 16.64 4.89
CA VAL A 123 -15.38 17.26 6.04
C VAL A 123 -13.88 17.38 5.76
N LEU A 124 -13.26 16.33 5.22
CA LEU A 124 -11.84 16.36 4.87
C LEU A 124 -11.57 17.35 3.73
N LEU A 125 -12.43 17.40 2.72
CA LEU A 125 -12.31 18.35 1.62
C LEU A 125 -12.43 19.78 2.14
N ALA A 126 -13.43 20.10 2.96
CA ALA A 126 -13.60 21.43 3.53
C ALA A 126 -12.41 21.85 4.40
N TYR A 127 -11.82 20.93 5.16
CA TYR A 127 -10.61 21.22 5.93
C TYR A 127 -9.38 21.38 5.02
N GLY A 128 -9.26 20.55 3.98
CA GLY A 128 -8.18 20.63 2.99
C GLY A 128 -8.21 21.92 2.18
N THR A 129 -9.40 22.38 1.76
CA THR A 129 -9.59 23.66 1.06
C THR A 129 -9.31 24.85 1.97
N ALA A 130 -9.71 24.78 3.24
CA ALA A 130 -9.36 25.82 4.21
C ALA A 130 -7.85 25.97 4.42
N ARG A 131 -7.07 24.89 4.26
CA ARG A 131 -5.59 24.92 4.26
C ARG A 131 -4.98 25.48 2.97
N MET A 132 -5.76 25.55 1.91
CA MET A 132 -5.36 26.03 0.58
C MET A 132 -5.92 27.45 0.34
N ASP A 133 -6.11 28.22 1.40
CA ASP A 133 -6.68 29.58 1.38
C ASP A 133 -8.04 29.69 0.64
N GLY A 134 -8.81 28.59 0.63
CA GLY A 134 -10.11 28.50 -0.02
C GLY A 134 -10.08 28.06 -1.48
N ASP A 135 -8.91 27.76 -2.06
CA ASP A 135 -8.81 27.28 -3.44
C ASP A 135 -9.29 25.83 -3.58
N LEU A 136 -10.55 25.67 -3.96
CA LEU A 136 -11.18 24.37 -4.21
C LEU A 136 -10.57 23.65 -5.42
N PHE A 137 -10.13 24.40 -6.44
CA PHE A 137 -9.63 23.81 -7.67
C PHE A 137 -8.24 23.22 -7.43
N ALA A 138 -7.32 23.98 -6.83
CA ALA A 138 -6.01 23.47 -6.44
C ALA A 138 -6.10 22.31 -5.43
N ALA A 139 -7.10 22.34 -4.54
CA ALA A 139 -7.36 21.28 -3.59
C ALA A 139 -7.75 19.94 -4.27
N LEU A 140 -8.66 19.96 -5.26
CA LEU A 140 -9.10 18.76 -5.98
C LEU A 140 -8.16 18.35 -7.12
N PHE A 141 -7.51 19.33 -7.75
CA PHE A 141 -6.67 19.18 -8.93
C PHE A 141 -5.31 19.84 -8.67
N PRO A 142 -4.37 19.17 -8.00
CA PRO A 142 -3.03 19.70 -7.76
C PRO A 142 -2.21 19.74 -9.07
N VAL A 143 -2.40 20.81 -9.86
CA VAL A 143 -1.82 21.04 -11.20
C VAL A 143 -0.27 21.14 -11.19
N GLU A 144 0.31 21.40 -10.03
CA GLU A 144 1.75 21.55 -9.81
C GLU A 144 2.41 20.31 -9.17
N ALA A 145 1.70 19.18 -9.10
CA ALA A 145 2.24 17.91 -8.60
C ALA A 145 2.95 18.02 -7.23
N ARG A 146 4.28 17.80 -7.19
CA ARG A 146 5.11 17.87 -5.98
C ARG A 146 5.79 19.21 -5.77
N SER A 147 5.87 20.06 -6.79
CA SER A 147 6.46 21.40 -6.66
C SER A 147 5.48 22.39 -6.04
N GLY A 148 4.17 22.15 -6.20
CA GLY A 148 3.13 22.99 -5.61
C GLY A 148 2.59 22.51 -4.26
N ASN A 149 1.80 23.37 -3.64
CA ASN A 149 1.06 23.01 -2.43
C ASN A 149 -0.08 22.03 -2.77
N SER A 150 -0.28 21.04 -1.90
CA SER A 150 -1.46 20.17 -1.93
C SER A 150 -2.08 20.06 -0.54
N MET A 151 -3.38 19.76 -0.46
CA MET A 151 -4.17 19.72 0.79
C MET A 151 -3.47 19.00 1.95
N TRP A 152 -2.82 17.87 1.63
CA TRP A 152 -2.21 16.96 2.59
C TRP A 152 -0.67 16.91 2.48
N LEU A 153 -0.06 17.85 1.76
CA LEU A 153 1.40 18.00 1.77
C LEU A 153 1.85 18.39 3.19
N ARG A 154 2.95 17.80 3.64
CA ARG A 154 3.58 18.13 4.92
C ARG A 154 5.03 18.51 4.70
N ALA A 155 5.51 19.51 5.42
CA ALA A 155 6.94 19.66 5.69
C ALA A 155 7.40 18.45 6.52
N ALA A 156 8.65 18.04 6.38
CA ALA A 156 9.20 16.89 7.08
C ALA A 156 10.40 17.33 7.93
N GLY A 157 10.68 16.61 9.02
CA GLY A 157 11.65 17.06 10.03
C GLY A 157 11.03 17.97 11.09
N ALA A 158 11.77 18.99 11.54
CA ALA A 158 11.36 19.94 12.58
C ALA A 158 10.21 20.85 12.13
N ASP A 159 10.14 21.16 10.82
CA ASP A 159 9.12 22.01 10.21
C ASP A 159 7.72 21.39 10.08
N ALA A 160 7.56 20.11 10.40
CA ALA A 160 6.24 19.47 10.40
C ALA A 160 5.24 20.14 11.38
N GLY A 161 5.74 20.91 12.35
CA GLY A 161 4.95 21.69 13.29
C GLY A 161 4.03 20.86 14.21
N LYS A 162 3.26 21.55 15.07
CA LYS A 162 2.34 20.91 16.04
C LYS A 162 1.15 20.19 15.38
N LEU A 163 0.76 20.60 14.17
CA LEU A 163 -0.39 20.05 13.43
C LEU A 163 0.00 18.98 12.38
N GLY A 164 1.29 18.72 12.15
CA GLY A 164 1.75 17.78 11.13
C GLY A 164 1.20 16.36 11.29
N PHE A 165 0.94 15.93 12.53
CA PHE A 165 0.26 14.66 12.81
C PHE A 165 -1.18 14.67 12.29
N VAL A 166 -1.97 15.70 12.63
CA VAL A 166 -3.38 15.83 12.20
C VAL A 166 -3.48 15.87 10.68
N VAL A 167 -2.56 16.58 10.01
CA VAL A 167 -2.50 16.64 8.54
C VAL A 167 -2.19 15.27 7.95
N SER A 168 -1.26 14.52 8.56
CA SER A 168 -0.93 13.16 8.11
C SER A 168 -2.12 12.21 8.28
N VAL A 169 -2.79 12.26 9.43
CA VAL A 169 -4.02 11.48 9.69
C VAL A 169 -5.09 11.80 8.65
N ALA A 170 -5.32 13.09 8.39
CA ALA A 170 -6.30 13.54 7.41
C ALA A 170 -5.95 13.07 5.99
N GLY A 171 -4.68 13.14 5.58
CA GLY A 171 -4.22 12.64 4.29
C GLY A 171 -4.36 11.11 4.12
N TYR A 172 -4.08 10.33 5.18
CA TYR A 172 -4.32 8.89 5.17
C TYR A 172 -5.81 8.54 5.12
N MET A 173 -6.63 9.25 5.91
CA MET A 173 -8.09 9.10 5.87
C MET A 173 -8.67 9.51 4.51
N TYR A 174 -8.15 10.56 3.89
CA TYR A 174 -8.58 11.00 2.57
C TYR A 174 -8.27 9.92 1.53
N THR A 175 -7.05 9.38 1.53
CA THR A 175 -6.65 8.27 0.65
C THR A 175 -7.55 7.04 0.84
N LEU A 176 -7.86 6.68 2.08
CA LEU A 176 -8.80 5.61 2.40
C LEU A 176 -10.19 5.87 1.81
N VAL A 177 -10.72 7.08 1.98
CA VAL A 177 -12.03 7.49 1.46
C VAL A 177 -12.09 7.38 -0.07
N LEU A 178 -11.06 7.86 -0.77
CA LEU A 178 -10.95 7.74 -2.23
C LEU A 178 -10.97 6.28 -2.69
N SER A 179 -10.25 5.43 -1.94
CA SER A 179 -10.18 3.98 -2.18
C SER A 179 -11.54 3.30 -1.97
N LEU A 180 -12.26 3.67 -0.90
CA LEU A 180 -13.59 3.15 -0.59
C LEU A 180 -14.62 3.47 -1.67
N PHE A 181 -14.58 4.67 -2.29
CA PHE A 181 -15.49 4.98 -3.40
C PHE A 181 -15.33 3.99 -4.57
N GLY A 182 -14.10 3.77 -5.03
CA GLY A 182 -13.86 2.81 -6.11
C GLY A 182 -14.21 1.37 -5.72
N MET A 183 -13.86 0.97 -4.49
CA MET A 183 -14.14 -0.37 -3.98
C MET A 183 -15.64 -0.64 -3.83
N ILE A 184 -16.45 0.33 -3.41
CA ILE A 184 -17.89 0.12 -3.19
C ILE A 184 -18.67 0.02 -4.51
N LEU A 185 -18.18 0.65 -5.58
CA LEU A 185 -18.90 0.75 -6.86
C LEU A 185 -19.40 -0.60 -7.41
N PRO A 186 -18.59 -1.68 -7.50
CA PRO A 186 -19.05 -2.98 -8.04
C PRO A 186 -20.04 -3.71 -7.14
N ILE A 187 -20.17 -3.31 -5.87
CA ILE A 187 -21.00 -3.97 -4.85
C ILE A 187 -22.40 -3.33 -4.79
N LEU A 188 -22.51 -2.03 -5.15
CA LEU A 188 -23.78 -1.30 -5.16
C LEU A 188 -24.78 -1.90 -6.13
N LYS A 189 -26.03 -2.10 -5.68
CA LYS A 189 -27.13 -2.64 -6.51
C LYS A 189 -28.06 -1.55 -7.07
N ARG A 190 -28.19 -0.41 -6.37
CA ARG A 190 -29.12 0.67 -6.73
C ARG A 190 -28.47 1.68 -7.68
N ARG A 191 -29.13 1.98 -8.81
CA ARG A 191 -28.61 2.88 -9.85
C ARG A 191 -28.32 4.30 -9.34
N SER A 192 -29.18 4.85 -8.48
CA SER A 192 -28.97 6.19 -7.91
C SER A 192 -27.65 6.31 -7.13
N TYR A 193 -27.38 5.33 -6.27
CA TYR A 193 -26.13 5.26 -5.50
C TYR A 193 -24.91 4.95 -6.38
N GLN A 194 -25.09 4.16 -7.46
CA GLN A 194 -24.02 3.94 -8.44
C GLN A 194 -23.62 5.24 -9.14
N ILE A 195 -24.60 6.02 -9.62
CA ILE A 195 -24.35 7.33 -10.26
C ILE A 195 -23.66 8.27 -9.28
N LEU A 196 -24.15 8.37 -8.04
CA LEU A 196 -23.51 9.18 -7.00
C LEU A 196 -22.04 8.75 -6.78
N CYS A 197 -21.79 7.45 -6.68
CA CYS A 197 -20.44 6.92 -6.48
C CYS A 197 -19.53 7.24 -7.67
N ILE A 198 -20.03 7.12 -8.90
CA ILE A 198 -19.28 7.50 -10.12
C ILE A 198 -18.94 8.99 -10.10
N LEU A 199 -19.90 9.86 -9.74
CA LEU A 199 -19.63 11.30 -9.63
C LEU A 199 -18.56 11.60 -8.58
N LEU A 200 -18.63 10.97 -7.40
CA LEU A 200 -17.62 11.12 -6.35
C LEU A 200 -16.24 10.65 -6.82
N ILE A 201 -16.17 9.55 -7.58
CA ILE A 201 -14.93 9.05 -8.19
C ILE A 201 -14.37 10.09 -9.18
N LEU A 202 -15.20 10.57 -10.12
CA LEU A 202 -14.77 11.53 -11.15
C LEU A 202 -14.26 12.85 -10.56
N ILE A 203 -14.85 13.31 -9.47
CA ILE A 203 -14.45 14.53 -8.77
C ILE A 203 -13.16 14.30 -7.97
N SER A 204 -13.03 13.15 -7.31
CA SER A 204 -12.02 12.99 -6.24
C SER A 204 -10.76 12.24 -6.68
N TRP A 205 -10.84 11.35 -7.67
CA TRP A 205 -9.69 10.59 -8.15
C TRP A 205 -8.64 11.40 -8.92
N PRO A 206 -8.97 12.48 -9.65
CA PRO A 206 -7.97 13.35 -10.26
C PRO A 206 -6.90 13.78 -9.26
N TYR A 207 -7.26 14.08 -8.01
CA TYR A 207 -6.32 14.36 -6.93
C TYR A 207 -5.23 13.29 -6.79
N ALA A 208 -5.60 12.01 -6.77
CA ALA A 208 -4.66 10.90 -6.55
C ALA A 208 -3.66 10.72 -7.69
N PHE A 209 -4.06 11.04 -8.93
CA PHE A 209 -3.19 10.98 -10.10
C PHE A 209 -2.33 12.24 -10.26
N LEU A 210 -2.90 13.41 -10.03
CA LEU A 210 -2.21 14.70 -10.18
C LEU A 210 -1.28 15.03 -9.00
N GLN A 211 -1.40 14.39 -7.84
CA GLN A 211 -0.46 14.66 -6.74
C GLN A 211 1.01 14.22 -7.06
N GLY A 212 1.27 13.55 -8.18
CA GLY A 212 2.62 13.10 -8.54
C GLY A 212 3.14 11.95 -7.67
N SER A 213 2.25 11.28 -6.91
CA SER A 213 2.59 10.19 -5.98
C SER A 213 1.97 8.87 -6.41
N ARG A 214 2.77 8.00 -7.04
CA ARG A 214 2.34 6.65 -7.44
C ARG A 214 1.75 5.83 -6.29
N ASN A 215 2.29 5.96 -5.08
CA ASN A 215 1.79 5.20 -3.92
C ASN A 215 0.32 5.49 -3.62
N ILE A 216 -0.07 6.76 -3.73
CA ILE A 216 -1.44 7.20 -3.45
C ILE A 216 -2.37 6.70 -4.56
N ALA A 217 -1.96 6.84 -5.82
CA ALA A 217 -2.70 6.30 -6.96
C ALA A 217 -2.90 4.76 -6.87
N LEU A 218 -1.85 4.00 -6.52
CA LEU A 218 -1.93 2.55 -6.30
C LEU A 218 -2.89 2.21 -5.14
N ALA A 219 -2.79 2.92 -4.01
CA ALA A 219 -3.65 2.71 -2.84
C ALA A 219 -5.15 2.95 -3.14
N VAL A 220 -5.45 3.85 -4.07
CA VAL A 220 -6.83 4.18 -4.48
C VAL A 220 -7.35 3.22 -5.55
N PHE A 221 -6.55 2.92 -6.57
CA PHE A 221 -7.02 2.18 -7.76
C PHE A 221 -7.06 0.66 -7.56
N ILE A 222 -6.07 0.07 -6.87
CA ILE A 222 -5.95 -1.38 -6.73
C ILE A 222 -7.18 -1.99 -5.99
N PRO A 223 -7.68 -1.41 -4.88
CA PRO A 223 -8.89 -1.90 -4.22
C PRO A 223 -10.13 -1.94 -5.12
N MET A 224 -10.26 -1.01 -6.08
CA MET A 224 -11.34 -1.06 -7.08
C MET A 224 -11.20 -2.29 -7.97
N ILE A 225 -10.01 -2.57 -8.49
CA ILE A 225 -9.77 -3.76 -9.35
C ILE A 225 -10.13 -5.03 -8.57
N PHE A 226 -9.66 -5.17 -7.33
CA PHE A 226 -9.98 -6.35 -6.53
C PHE A 226 -11.46 -6.46 -6.24
N SER A 227 -12.11 -5.38 -5.82
CA SER A 227 -13.56 -5.38 -5.63
C SER A 227 -14.29 -5.83 -6.89
N PHE A 228 -13.88 -5.33 -8.05
CA PHE A 228 -14.45 -5.74 -9.33
C PHE A 228 -14.22 -7.22 -9.63
N VAL A 229 -12.99 -7.74 -9.46
CA VAL A 229 -12.67 -9.15 -9.71
C VAL A 229 -13.47 -10.07 -8.79
N PHE A 230 -13.58 -9.76 -7.50
CA PHE A 230 -14.30 -10.59 -6.53
C PHE A 230 -15.82 -10.51 -6.67
N PHE A 231 -16.40 -9.31 -6.82
CA PHE A 231 -17.85 -9.10 -6.70
C PHE A 231 -18.61 -8.94 -8.01
N SER A 232 -17.93 -8.65 -9.13
CA SER A 232 -18.64 -8.53 -10.41
C SER A 232 -19.28 -9.86 -10.81
N LYS A 233 -20.48 -9.81 -11.40
CA LYS A 233 -21.21 -10.98 -11.92
C LYS A 233 -20.78 -11.37 -13.34
N ILE A 234 -19.74 -10.72 -13.86
CA ILE A 234 -19.26 -10.88 -15.23
C ILE A 234 -18.51 -12.23 -15.35
N ARG A 235 -18.51 -12.84 -16.54
CA ARG A 235 -17.81 -14.10 -16.82
C ARG A 235 -16.31 -13.97 -16.50
N VAL A 236 -15.70 -15.03 -15.95
CA VAL A 236 -14.30 -15.04 -15.48
C VAL A 236 -13.32 -14.56 -16.56
N PHE A 237 -13.48 -15.00 -17.81
CA PHE A 237 -12.65 -14.54 -18.94
C PHE A 237 -12.68 -13.02 -19.12
N MET A 238 -13.86 -12.41 -19.05
CA MET A 238 -14.01 -10.95 -19.16
C MET A 238 -13.45 -10.24 -17.93
N LYS A 239 -13.53 -10.83 -16.74
CA LYS A 239 -12.84 -10.29 -15.54
C LYS A 239 -11.32 -10.26 -15.73
N ILE A 240 -10.76 -11.34 -16.28
CA ILE A 240 -9.32 -11.43 -16.57
C ILE A 240 -8.93 -10.37 -17.61
N LEU A 241 -9.69 -10.25 -18.70
CA LEU A 241 -9.44 -9.23 -19.73
C LEU A 241 -9.48 -7.81 -19.14
N ILE A 242 -10.50 -7.49 -18.35
CA ILE A 242 -10.63 -6.16 -17.72
C ILE A 242 -9.50 -5.93 -16.71
N ALA A 243 -9.11 -6.94 -15.94
CA ALA A 243 -7.98 -6.82 -15.02
C ALA A 243 -6.66 -6.58 -15.76
N ILE A 244 -6.44 -7.24 -16.90
CA ILE A 244 -5.28 -7.00 -17.77
C ILE A 244 -5.32 -5.56 -18.33
N CYS A 245 -6.45 -5.12 -18.88
CA CYS A 245 -6.61 -3.75 -19.35
C CYS A 245 -6.38 -2.72 -18.22
N ALA A 246 -6.89 -2.98 -17.02
CA ALA A 246 -6.69 -2.14 -15.86
C ALA A 246 -5.22 -2.10 -15.41
N ALA A 247 -4.50 -3.22 -15.51
CA ALA A 247 -3.07 -3.28 -15.23
C ALA A 247 -2.26 -2.47 -16.25
N PHE A 248 -2.58 -2.58 -17.55
CA PHE A 248 -1.96 -1.74 -18.60
C PHE A 248 -2.27 -0.26 -18.41
N PHE A 249 -3.51 0.08 -18.07
CA PHE A 249 -3.90 1.45 -17.77
C PHE A 249 -3.16 1.98 -16.55
N LEU A 250 -3.05 1.17 -15.50
CA LEU A 250 -2.30 1.52 -14.30
C LEU A 250 -0.83 1.78 -14.64
N GLU A 251 -0.17 0.88 -15.38
CA GLU A 251 1.22 1.06 -15.84
C GLU A 251 1.39 2.34 -16.66
N TRP A 252 0.50 2.57 -17.64
CA TRP A 252 0.50 3.80 -18.44
C TRP A 252 0.34 5.04 -17.54
N SER A 253 -0.62 5.02 -16.61
CA SER A 253 -0.85 6.13 -15.69
C SER A 253 0.35 6.37 -14.76
N MET A 254 1.03 5.32 -14.29
CA MET A 254 2.22 5.47 -13.44
C MET A 254 3.36 6.17 -14.19
N ARG A 255 3.54 5.87 -15.49
CA ARG A 255 4.53 6.58 -16.33
C ARG A 255 4.17 8.05 -16.49
N GLN A 256 2.90 8.37 -16.70
CA GLN A 256 2.44 9.77 -16.76
C GLN A 256 2.68 10.49 -15.43
N ILE A 257 2.35 9.86 -14.29
CA ILE A 257 2.62 10.41 -12.96
C ILE A 257 4.10 10.74 -12.77
N ILE A 258 5.02 9.88 -13.25
CA ILE A 258 6.48 10.12 -13.13
C ILE A 258 6.90 11.31 -13.97
N SER A 259 6.46 11.38 -15.23
CA SER A 259 6.75 12.51 -16.11
C SER A 259 6.24 13.81 -15.49
N TYR A 260 5.01 13.78 -14.99
CA TYR A 260 4.34 14.91 -14.39
C TYR A 260 4.91 15.34 -13.02
N ARG A 261 5.48 14.41 -12.26
CA ARG A 261 5.92 14.60 -10.85
C ARG A 261 6.82 15.80 -10.64
N ASN A 262 7.73 16.06 -11.60
CA ASN A 262 8.78 17.06 -11.46
C ASN A 262 8.45 18.39 -12.14
N PHE A 263 7.52 18.41 -13.11
CA PHE A 263 7.27 19.57 -13.98
C PHE A 263 5.85 20.15 -13.87
N GLY A 264 4.88 19.40 -13.33
CA GLY A 264 3.48 19.81 -13.36
C GLY A 264 2.98 19.94 -14.81
N PHE A 265 1.96 20.79 -15.03
CA PHE A 265 1.45 21.07 -16.39
C PHE A 265 2.34 22.04 -17.20
N ASP A 266 3.35 22.67 -16.59
CA ASP A 266 4.28 23.57 -17.28
C ASP A 266 5.45 22.77 -17.88
N TYR A 267 5.17 22.14 -19.02
CA TYR A 267 6.06 21.22 -19.73
C TYR A 267 7.16 21.98 -20.50
N ARG A 268 8.05 22.69 -19.80
CA ARG A 268 9.10 23.53 -20.41
C ARG A 268 10.54 23.18 -20.03
N GLY A 269 10.77 22.17 -19.19
CA GLY A 269 12.13 21.71 -18.83
C GLY A 269 12.60 20.54 -19.69
N GLU A 270 13.86 20.56 -20.13
CA GLU A 270 14.52 19.35 -20.65
C GLU A 270 14.45 18.24 -19.57
N ILE A 271 14.19 17.01 -20.02
CA ILE A 271 14.21 15.83 -19.17
C ILE A 271 15.67 15.59 -18.79
N GLU A 272 16.17 16.28 -17.76
CA GLU A 272 17.35 15.80 -17.05
C GLU A 272 16.99 14.39 -16.56
N ASN A 273 17.80 13.42 -16.98
CA ASN A 273 17.76 12.04 -16.51
C ASN A 273 18.05 12.03 -15.01
N ILE A 274 17.06 12.38 -14.19
CA ILE A 274 17.11 12.19 -12.75
C ILE A 274 16.86 10.71 -12.53
N GLY A 275 17.95 9.95 -12.67
CA GLY A 275 18.05 8.54 -12.37
C GLY A 275 17.72 8.32 -10.91
N HIS A 276 16.45 8.00 -10.66
CA HIS A 276 16.04 6.94 -9.74
C HIS A 276 14.51 6.84 -9.70
N SER A 277 14.03 5.72 -10.20
CA SER A 277 12.61 5.46 -10.37
C SER A 277 11.91 5.05 -9.07
N GLY A 278 12.61 4.84 -7.95
CA GLY A 278 12.02 4.57 -6.62
C GLY A 278 11.02 3.40 -6.56
N LEU A 279 11.05 2.50 -7.54
CA LEU A 279 10.18 1.31 -7.66
C LEU A 279 10.93 0.00 -7.80
N ASN A 280 12.27 0.03 -7.80
CA ASN A 280 13.04 -1.14 -8.18
C ASN A 280 13.37 -1.96 -6.92
N MET A 281 12.37 -2.63 -6.35
CA MET A 281 12.50 -3.28 -5.04
C MET A 281 13.52 -4.41 -5.05
N ALA A 282 13.73 -5.07 -6.19
CA ALA A 282 14.77 -6.08 -6.34
C ALA A 282 16.17 -5.44 -6.32
N THR A 283 16.33 -4.31 -7.02
CA THR A 283 17.56 -3.51 -7.02
C THR A 283 17.86 -2.94 -5.63
N GLU A 284 16.86 -2.37 -4.97
CA GLU A 284 16.99 -1.81 -3.62
C GLU A 284 17.32 -2.88 -2.59
N LEU A 285 16.80 -4.11 -2.74
CA LEU A 285 17.20 -5.23 -1.88
C LEU A 285 18.69 -5.57 -2.03
N THR A 286 19.21 -5.56 -3.26
CA THR A 286 20.63 -5.80 -3.53
C THR A 286 21.51 -4.71 -2.90
N TYR A 287 21.11 -3.44 -3.01
CA TYR A 287 21.78 -2.33 -2.30
C TYR A 287 21.74 -2.50 -0.78
N CYS A 288 20.55 -2.75 -0.20
CA CYS A 288 20.40 -2.95 1.24
C CYS A 288 21.33 -4.04 1.77
N ARG A 289 21.38 -5.18 1.07
CA ARG A 289 22.27 -6.28 1.42
C ARG A 289 23.74 -5.86 1.33
N SER A 290 24.15 -5.28 0.20
CA SER A 290 25.54 -4.86 -0.02
C SER A 290 26.02 -3.86 1.04
N PHE A 291 25.19 -2.89 1.42
CA PHE A 291 25.57 -1.92 2.45
C PHE A 291 25.70 -2.52 3.84
N VAL A 292 24.86 -3.51 4.18
CA VAL A 292 24.96 -4.21 5.48
C VAL A 292 26.14 -5.18 5.50
N GLU A 293 26.44 -5.85 4.38
CA GLU A 293 27.58 -6.78 4.27
C GLU A 293 28.93 -6.06 4.27
N ASN A 294 29.02 -4.91 3.60
CA ASN A 294 30.23 -4.09 3.56
C ASN A 294 30.37 -3.13 4.76
N GLU A 295 29.53 -3.28 5.79
CA GLU A 295 29.52 -2.45 7.00
C GLU A 295 29.36 -0.93 6.75
N VAL A 296 28.86 -0.55 5.57
CA VAL A 296 28.51 0.85 5.23
C VAL A 296 27.33 1.33 6.06
N LEU A 297 26.36 0.42 6.32
CA LEU A 297 25.23 0.67 7.21
C LEU A 297 25.26 -0.31 8.37
N GLN A 298 25.15 0.21 9.60
CA GLN A 298 25.00 -0.61 10.79
C GLN A 298 23.55 -1.12 10.92
N LYS A 299 23.43 -2.32 11.49
CA LYS A 299 22.13 -2.93 11.77
C LYS A 299 21.44 -2.17 12.91
N THR A 300 20.16 -1.85 12.69
CA THR A 300 19.38 -1.01 13.61
C THR A 300 18.56 -1.80 14.64
N TYR A 301 18.54 -3.13 14.55
CA TYR A 301 17.95 -4.08 15.52
C TYR A 301 16.51 -3.76 15.96
N GLY A 302 15.68 -3.26 15.04
CA GLY A 302 14.27 -2.95 15.28
C GLY A 302 14.00 -1.53 15.75
N SER A 303 15.02 -0.67 15.86
CA SER A 303 14.82 0.73 16.26
C SER A 303 14.00 1.52 15.24
N HIS A 304 14.13 1.27 13.94
CA HIS A 304 13.31 1.95 12.93
C HIS A 304 11.87 1.44 12.97
N ILE A 305 11.67 0.12 13.13
CA ILE A 305 10.34 -0.47 13.35
C ILE A 305 9.66 0.14 14.59
N LEU A 306 10.39 0.32 15.69
CA LEU A 306 9.86 0.97 16.89
C LEU A 306 9.49 2.44 16.64
N ALA A 307 10.35 3.18 15.94
CA ALA A 307 10.09 4.58 15.58
C ALA A 307 8.86 4.72 14.66
N ASP A 308 8.65 3.74 13.78
CA ASP A 308 7.45 3.59 12.96
C ASP A 308 6.20 3.32 13.81
N MET A 309 6.28 2.41 14.78
CA MET A 309 5.17 2.10 15.67
C MET A 309 4.76 3.29 16.51
N LEU A 310 5.75 4.03 17.01
CA LEU A 310 5.57 5.24 17.80
C LEU A 310 5.48 6.49 16.93
N ASN A 311 5.06 6.34 15.66
CA ASN A 311 5.04 7.49 14.78
C ASN A 311 4.00 8.55 15.21
N PHE A 312 2.97 8.13 15.94
CA PHE A 312 1.96 9.02 16.50
C PHE A 312 2.50 9.98 17.56
N ILE A 313 3.66 9.69 18.17
CA ILE A 313 4.32 10.60 19.12
C ILE A 313 4.97 11.74 18.32
N PRO A 314 4.53 13.01 18.51
CA PRO A 314 5.10 14.16 17.82
C PRO A 314 6.58 14.35 18.15
N ARG A 315 7.38 14.82 17.19
CA ARG A 315 8.81 15.11 17.38
C ARG A 315 9.08 16.19 18.43
N VAL A 316 8.09 17.02 18.75
CA VAL A 316 8.17 17.98 19.86
C VAL A 316 8.29 17.27 21.22
N ILE A 317 7.71 16.07 21.36
CA ILE A 317 7.79 15.26 22.59
C ILE A 317 9.01 14.32 22.54
N TRP A 318 9.32 13.77 21.36
CA TRP A 318 10.50 12.93 21.14
C TRP A 318 11.39 13.54 20.06
N THR A 319 12.30 14.42 20.49
CA THR A 319 13.20 15.20 19.63
C THR A 319 14.14 14.31 18.83
N ASP A 320 14.73 13.29 19.47
CA ASP A 320 15.72 12.38 18.87
C ASP A 320 15.09 11.14 18.20
N LYS A 321 13.84 11.25 17.76
CA LYS A 321 13.14 10.15 17.10
C LYS A 321 13.85 9.77 15.80
N PRO A 322 14.23 8.49 15.59
CA PRO A 322 14.88 8.05 14.36
C PRO A 322 14.11 8.50 13.12
N LEU A 323 14.83 8.98 12.12
CA LEU A 323 14.25 9.38 10.85
C LEU A 323 14.30 8.20 9.89
N LEU A 324 13.12 7.71 9.54
CA LEU A 324 12.97 6.47 8.78
C LEU A 324 13.56 6.60 7.38
N GLY A 325 14.50 5.72 7.04
CA GLY A 325 15.05 5.58 5.69
C GLY A 325 16.02 6.68 5.27
N ILE A 326 16.41 7.60 6.17
CA ILE A 326 17.40 8.63 5.86
C ILE A 326 18.79 8.03 5.67
N ASP A 327 19.25 7.22 6.61
CA ASP A 327 20.61 6.65 6.55
C ASP A 327 20.80 5.83 5.28
N TYR A 328 19.76 5.08 4.90
CA TYR A 328 19.72 4.36 3.64
C TYR A 328 19.77 5.29 2.42
N ALA A 329 18.98 6.36 2.41
CA ALA A 329 18.98 7.31 1.30
C ALA A 329 20.32 8.07 1.16
N ILE A 330 20.97 8.41 2.28
CA ILE A 330 22.32 8.99 2.31
C ILE A 330 23.32 7.99 1.72
N ALA A 331 23.32 6.74 2.20
CA ALA A 331 24.19 5.68 1.68
C ALA A 331 23.97 5.41 0.18
N ARG A 332 22.74 5.59 -0.32
CA ARG A 332 22.40 5.51 -1.74
C ARG A 332 22.90 6.71 -2.58
N GLY A 333 23.52 7.71 -1.96
CA GLY A 333 24.07 8.88 -2.64
C GLY A 333 23.12 10.07 -2.73
N TYR A 334 22.00 10.07 -2.00
CA TYR A 334 21.03 11.17 -1.97
C TYR A 334 21.25 12.14 -0.81
N GLY A 335 22.39 12.07 -0.11
CA GLY A 335 22.75 13.03 0.92
C GLY A 335 23.02 14.44 0.38
N GLY A 336 23.01 15.44 1.26
CA GLY A 336 23.35 16.83 0.91
C GLY A 336 22.16 17.66 0.41
N GLY A 337 20.93 17.23 0.68
CA GLY A 337 19.75 18.04 0.38
C GLY A 337 19.70 19.32 1.23
N THR A 338 19.20 20.41 0.66
CA THR A 338 18.99 21.71 1.36
C THR A 338 17.81 21.70 2.34
N SER A 339 17.10 20.57 2.45
CA SER A 339 16.01 20.39 3.42
C SER A 339 16.57 20.02 4.80
N ASP A 340 15.81 20.30 5.88
CA ASP A 340 16.12 19.93 7.27
C ASP A 340 16.48 18.45 7.51
N ILE A 341 16.13 17.60 6.55
CA ILE A 341 16.30 16.14 6.56
C ILE A 341 17.67 15.76 5.98
N GLY A 342 18.32 16.67 5.25
CA GLY A 342 19.65 16.47 4.67
C GLY A 342 19.69 15.55 3.45
N VAL A 343 18.54 15.20 2.86
CA VAL A 343 18.44 14.25 1.74
C VAL A 343 17.66 14.87 0.57
N VAL A 344 18.15 14.65 -0.65
CA VAL A 344 17.55 15.12 -1.92
C VAL A 344 16.31 14.27 -2.28
N ALA A 345 16.33 12.96 -2.01
CA ALA A 345 15.20 12.07 -2.24
C ALA A 345 15.16 10.93 -1.21
N THR A 346 13.97 10.65 -0.65
CA THR A 346 13.76 9.48 0.20
C THR A 346 13.56 8.22 -0.64
N ILE A 347 14.33 7.17 -0.35
CA ILE A 347 14.26 5.87 -1.05
C ILE A 347 13.60 4.82 -0.16
N SER A 348 12.79 3.97 -0.80
CA SER A 348 12.14 2.84 -0.13
C SER A 348 13.06 1.62 -0.17
N SER A 349 13.37 1.07 0.99
CA SER A 349 14.18 -0.16 1.15
C SER A 349 13.46 -1.45 0.70
N GLY A 350 12.15 -1.39 0.47
CA GLY A 350 11.36 -2.57 0.12
C GLY A 350 10.98 -3.40 1.35
N MET A 351 9.92 -4.21 1.21
CA MET A 351 9.43 -5.08 2.29
C MET A 351 10.51 -6.02 2.85
N ILE A 352 11.30 -6.64 1.97
CA ILE A 352 12.36 -7.56 2.35
C ILE A 352 13.61 -6.77 2.80
N GLY A 353 13.97 -5.71 2.06
CA GLY A 353 15.16 -4.92 2.37
C GLY A 353 15.07 -4.20 3.71
N GLN A 354 13.88 -3.74 4.13
CA GLN A 354 13.68 -3.21 5.48
C GLN A 354 14.07 -4.22 6.57
N GLY A 355 13.71 -5.49 6.39
CA GLY A 355 14.15 -6.54 7.31
C GLY A 355 15.66 -6.73 7.30
N VAL A 356 16.29 -6.66 6.11
CA VAL A 356 17.75 -6.77 5.95
C VAL A 356 18.49 -5.63 6.65
N LEU A 357 18.02 -4.39 6.54
CA LEU A 357 18.61 -3.25 7.23
C LEU A 357 18.51 -3.40 8.76
N GLU A 358 17.43 -3.99 9.25
CA GLU A 358 17.19 -4.14 10.69
C GLU A 358 17.96 -5.30 11.32
N PHE A 359 17.93 -6.48 10.71
CA PHE A 359 18.43 -7.73 11.30
C PHE A 359 19.46 -8.48 10.43
N GLY A 360 19.84 -7.91 9.28
CA GLY A 360 20.79 -8.52 8.35
C GLY A 360 20.17 -9.49 7.33
N PRO A 361 20.98 -10.03 6.41
CA PRO A 361 20.50 -10.74 5.21
C PRO A 361 19.81 -12.08 5.48
N TYR A 362 20.02 -12.70 6.63
CA TYR A 362 19.43 -14.01 6.97
C TYR A 362 18.22 -13.89 7.90
N ILE A 363 18.36 -13.19 9.02
CA ILE A 363 17.28 -13.02 10.01
C ILE A 363 16.25 -12.00 9.52
N GLY A 364 16.70 -10.95 8.82
CA GLY A 364 15.86 -9.89 8.29
C GLY A 364 14.70 -10.37 7.44
N PRO A 365 14.94 -11.16 6.37
CA PRO A 365 13.86 -11.70 5.54
C PRO A 365 12.87 -12.59 6.30
N ILE A 366 13.34 -13.35 7.30
CA ILE A 366 12.46 -14.16 8.17
C ILE A 366 11.54 -13.27 8.99
N PHE A 367 12.07 -12.19 9.55
CA PHE A 367 11.29 -11.23 10.32
C PHE A 367 10.24 -10.51 9.45
N SER A 368 10.63 -10.00 8.27
CA SER A 368 9.68 -9.41 7.31
C SER A 368 8.59 -10.40 6.91
N ALA A 369 8.95 -11.68 6.71
CA ALA A 369 7.99 -12.74 6.40
C ALA A 369 7.01 -12.99 7.54
N MET A 370 7.46 -12.95 8.79
CA MET A 370 6.60 -13.07 9.96
C MET A 370 5.61 -11.89 10.05
N LEU A 371 6.07 -10.65 9.82
CA LEU A 371 5.18 -9.47 9.80
C LEU A 371 4.12 -9.59 8.70
N MET A 372 4.51 -10.02 7.50
CA MET A 372 3.56 -10.26 6.41
C MET A 372 2.61 -11.41 6.70
N ALA A 373 3.05 -12.44 7.43
CA ALA A 373 2.18 -13.53 7.87
C ALA A 373 1.17 -13.07 8.94
N LEU A 374 1.55 -12.16 9.85
CA LEU A 374 0.63 -11.49 10.78
C LEU A 374 -0.40 -10.64 10.04
N TRP A 375 0.04 -9.85 9.07
CA TRP A 375 -0.84 -9.07 8.19
C TRP A 375 -1.82 -9.99 7.44
N SER A 376 -1.30 -11.02 6.79
CA SER A 376 -2.09 -12.02 6.06
C SER A 376 -3.10 -12.72 6.97
N GLY A 377 -2.70 -13.13 8.18
CA GLY A 377 -3.58 -13.74 9.18
C GLY A 377 -4.69 -12.79 9.65
N TRP A 378 -4.41 -11.50 9.80
CA TRP A 378 -5.43 -10.51 10.10
C TRP A 378 -6.44 -10.36 8.94
N LEU A 379 -5.97 -10.32 7.69
CA LEU A 379 -6.84 -10.32 6.52
C LEU A 379 -7.67 -11.60 6.43
N SER A 380 -7.10 -12.77 6.72
CA SER A 380 -7.83 -14.05 6.79
C SER A 380 -8.96 -14.00 7.81
N ARG A 381 -8.73 -13.37 8.97
CA ARG A 381 -9.75 -13.18 10.00
C ARG A 381 -10.88 -12.29 9.49
N LEU A 382 -10.57 -11.16 8.84
CA LEU A 382 -11.58 -10.25 8.29
C LEU A 382 -12.40 -10.92 7.19
N TYR A 383 -11.74 -11.66 6.30
CA TYR A 383 -12.40 -12.46 5.26
C TYR A 383 -13.33 -13.51 5.86
N ALA A 384 -12.88 -14.20 6.91
CA ALA A 384 -13.65 -15.23 7.60
C ALA A 384 -14.90 -14.71 8.33
N GLN A 385 -14.91 -13.43 8.74
CA GLN A 385 -16.04 -12.81 9.44
C GLN A 385 -17.22 -12.50 8.50
N GLY A 386 -16.96 -12.29 7.20
CA GLY A 386 -17.99 -12.27 6.16
C GLY A 386 -18.98 -11.09 6.15
N THR A 387 -18.99 -10.21 7.16
CA THR A 387 -19.90 -9.04 7.17
C THR A 387 -19.46 -7.99 6.16
N VAL A 388 -20.40 -7.21 5.62
CA VAL A 388 -20.13 -6.19 4.58
C VAL A 388 -18.99 -5.26 4.96
N THR A 389 -18.96 -4.75 6.19
CA THR A 389 -17.91 -3.85 6.67
C THR A 389 -16.54 -4.53 6.79
N ARG A 390 -16.51 -5.80 7.20
CA ARG A 390 -15.26 -6.58 7.33
C ARG A 390 -14.74 -7.01 5.96
N VAL A 391 -15.62 -7.28 5.01
CA VAL A 391 -15.28 -7.52 3.61
C VAL A 391 -14.72 -6.25 2.96
N CYS A 392 -15.30 -5.08 3.25
CA CYS A 392 -14.74 -3.80 2.80
C CYS A 392 -13.31 -3.58 3.34
N LEU A 393 -13.09 -3.83 4.63
CA LEU A 393 -11.75 -3.76 5.22
C LEU A 393 -10.78 -4.77 4.61
N PHE A 394 -11.25 -5.98 4.38
CA PHE A 394 -10.48 -7.02 3.72
C PHE A 394 -10.02 -6.54 2.33
N LEU A 395 -10.91 -5.98 1.50
CA LEU A 395 -10.55 -5.48 0.17
C LEU A 395 -9.57 -4.30 0.21
N VAL A 396 -9.75 -3.36 1.14
CA VAL A 396 -8.78 -2.26 1.36
C VAL A 396 -7.41 -2.86 1.72
N GLY A 397 -7.38 -3.81 2.65
CA GLY A 397 -6.17 -4.52 3.05
C GLY A 397 -5.51 -5.29 1.90
N MET A 398 -6.30 -5.92 1.03
CA MET A 398 -5.79 -6.61 -0.16
C MET A 398 -5.06 -5.63 -1.10
N GLY A 399 -5.58 -4.42 -1.30
CA GLY A 399 -4.87 -3.40 -2.08
C GLY A 399 -3.64 -2.82 -1.37
N LEU A 400 -3.72 -2.59 -0.05
CA LEU A 400 -2.57 -2.14 0.74
C LEU A 400 -1.44 -3.17 0.77
N THR A 401 -1.74 -4.46 0.60
CA THR A 401 -0.73 -5.54 0.53
C THR A 401 0.30 -5.27 -0.57
N PHE A 402 -0.15 -4.78 -1.74
CA PHE A 402 0.77 -4.43 -2.82
C PHE A 402 1.67 -3.24 -2.46
N ASN A 403 1.13 -2.25 -1.74
CA ASN A 403 1.91 -1.11 -1.24
C ASN A 403 2.88 -1.49 -0.12
N LEU A 404 2.54 -2.48 0.72
CA LEU A 404 3.45 -3.03 1.74
C LEU A 404 4.68 -3.67 1.10
N GLY A 405 4.55 -4.21 -0.11
CA GLY A 405 5.69 -4.68 -0.92
C GLY A 405 6.77 -3.61 -1.11
N ARG A 406 6.37 -2.34 -1.23
CA ARG A 406 7.28 -1.21 -1.33
C ARG A 406 7.87 -0.80 0.03
N ASN A 407 7.06 -0.79 1.08
CA ASN A 407 7.54 -0.41 2.41
C ASN A 407 6.68 -1.04 3.51
N ILE A 408 7.28 -1.89 4.34
CA ILE A 408 6.58 -2.54 5.46
C ILE A 408 6.59 -1.64 6.71
N THR A 409 6.10 -0.41 6.56
CA THR A 409 6.00 0.56 7.66
C THR A 409 4.58 0.61 8.20
N LEU A 410 4.44 0.91 9.50
CA LEU A 410 3.13 1.21 10.07
C LEU A 410 2.49 2.44 9.39
N LEU A 411 3.30 3.31 8.80
CA LEU A 411 2.84 4.47 8.02
C LEU A 411 1.91 4.08 6.87
N VAL A 412 2.21 2.98 6.16
CA VAL A 412 1.36 2.46 5.07
C VAL A 412 0.08 1.81 5.62
N LEU A 413 0.10 1.36 6.87
CA LEU A 413 -1.03 0.70 7.53
C LEU A 413 -2.02 1.65 8.23
N TRP A 414 -1.68 2.93 8.44
CA TRP A 414 -2.59 3.91 9.05
C TRP A 414 -3.98 3.97 8.39
N PRO A 415 -4.12 3.98 7.05
CA PRO A 415 -5.43 3.88 6.40
C PRO A 415 -6.24 2.67 6.89
N MET A 416 -5.60 1.51 7.07
CA MET A 416 -6.26 0.31 7.57
C MET A 416 -6.68 0.44 9.04
N VAL A 417 -5.82 1.03 9.89
CA VAL A 417 -6.13 1.27 11.30
C VAL A 417 -7.34 2.20 11.45
N PHE A 418 -7.38 3.30 10.70
CA PHE A 418 -8.51 4.22 10.71
C PHE A 418 -9.78 3.59 10.14
N ALA A 419 -9.67 2.82 9.05
CA ALA A 419 -10.79 2.07 8.51
C ALA A 419 -11.36 1.09 9.54
N PHE A 420 -10.50 0.36 10.25
CA PHE A 420 -10.90 -0.57 11.29
C PHE A 420 -11.62 0.14 12.44
N GLY A 421 -11.10 1.30 12.88
CA GLY A 421 -11.75 2.16 13.86
C GLY A 421 -13.14 2.63 13.42
N LEU A 422 -13.27 3.10 12.16
CA LEU A 422 -14.55 3.50 11.58
C LEU A 422 -15.56 2.34 11.60
N VAL A 423 -15.13 1.13 11.21
CA VAL A 423 -15.98 -0.06 11.25
C VAL A 423 -16.42 -0.40 12.67
N LEU A 424 -15.53 -0.31 13.67
CA LEU A 424 -15.91 -0.52 15.07
C LEU A 424 -16.96 0.49 15.54
N VAL A 425 -16.81 1.76 15.17
CA VAL A 425 -17.77 2.82 15.50
C VAL A 425 -19.13 2.54 14.84
N LEU A 426 -19.13 2.20 13.55
CA LEU A 426 -20.36 1.85 12.82
C LEU A 426 -21.07 0.64 13.42
N GLU A 427 -20.32 -0.42 13.75
CA GLU A 427 -20.86 -1.61 14.42
C GLU A 427 -21.41 -1.27 15.82
N TYR A 428 -20.74 -0.40 16.58
CA TYR A 428 -21.19 0.05 17.89
C TYR A 428 -22.52 0.81 17.81
N TYR A 429 -22.64 1.78 16.89
CA TYR A 429 -23.89 2.52 16.69
C TYR A 429 -25.02 1.63 16.19
N ALA A 430 -24.73 0.68 15.29
CA ALA A 430 -25.71 -0.29 14.82
C ALA A 430 -26.25 -1.19 15.95
N ARG A 431 -25.42 -1.51 16.95
CA ARG A 431 -25.86 -2.23 18.16
C ARG A 431 -26.73 -1.37 19.07
N ARG A 432 -26.34 -0.12 19.33
CA ARG A 432 -27.06 0.78 20.25
C ARG A 432 -28.46 1.16 19.76
N ARG A 433 -28.69 1.25 18.45
CA ARG A 433 -30.03 1.46 17.89
C ARG A 433 -31.02 0.31 18.15
N ARG A 434 -30.56 -0.88 18.57
CA ARG A 434 -31.43 -2.01 18.94
C ARG A 434 -31.88 -1.99 20.41
N THR A 435 -31.13 -1.35 21.30
CA THR A 435 -31.44 -1.34 22.74
C THR A 435 -32.39 -0.22 23.14
N LEU A 436 -32.75 0.67 22.20
CA LEU A 436 -33.91 1.54 22.35
C LEU A 436 -35.12 0.68 21.96
N PRO A 437 -36.13 0.49 22.84
CA PRO A 437 -37.36 -0.15 22.45
C PRO A 437 -37.91 0.57 21.23
N ASP A 438 -38.39 -0.19 20.25
CA ASP A 438 -39.03 0.33 19.05
C ASP A 438 -39.94 1.49 19.45
N ARG A 439 -39.62 2.68 18.95
CA ARG A 439 -40.51 3.83 19.07
C ARG A 439 -41.82 3.41 18.43
N VAL A 440 -42.81 3.19 19.30
CA VAL A 440 -44.26 3.32 19.13
C VAL A 440 -44.69 3.19 17.67
N ALA A 441 -45.26 2.03 17.37
CA ALA A 441 -46.21 1.91 16.27
C ALA A 441 -47.23 3.04 16.41
N PHE A 442 -47.16 4.02 15.51
CA PHE A 442 -48.32 4.83 15.20
C PHE A 442 -49.05 4.07 14.10
N ASP A 443 -50.05 3.30 14.53
CA ASP A 443 -51.23 3.07 13.70
C ASP A 443 -51.88 4.43 13.48
N LEU A 444 -51.87 4.91 12.24
CA LEU A 444 -52.90 5.73 11.59
C LEU A 444 -52.78 5.58 10.07
#